data_AF-A0A3M0YZI9-F1
#
_entry.id   AF-A0A3M0YZI9-F1
#
_cell.length_a   1.000
_cell.length_b   1.000
_cell.length_c   1.000
_cell.angle_alpha   90.00
_cell.angle_beta   90.00
_cell.angle_gamma   90.00
#
_symmetry.space_group_name_H-M   'P 1'
#
loop_
_entity.id
_entity.type
_entity.pdbx_description
1 polymer ?
#
loop_
_entity_poly.entity_id
_entity_poly.type
_entity_poly.pdbx_seq_one_letter_code
_entity_poly.pdbx_strand_id
1 'polypeptide(L)'
;MTPEIPRNDIDILRRLAERKVTIANDPVNLERRQAWYRLDTGDAPRPMILAESAGVRDARRPAYEGPLQCQHPEARRLEHALQNEIWRFEHLRDDHVVEPVINVKWSVSASDYGVTSIQHQTDGAILGARSWDPP
;
A
#
# COMPACT_ATOMS: atom_id res chain seq x y z
N MET A 1 -15.62 -14.21 15.89
CA MET A 1 -15.50 -15.07 14.69
C MET A 1 -15.63 -14.13 13.50
N THR A 2 -14.54 -13.90 12.76
CA THR A 2 -14.59 -13.01 11.59
C THR A 2 -15.53 -13.65 10.56
N PRO A 3 -16.48 -12.90 9.98
CA PRO A 3 -17.38 -13.45 8.97
C PRO A 3 -16.59 -14.00 7.78
N GLU A 4 -17.14 -15.03 7.14
CA GLU A 4 -16.54 -15.61 5.94
C GLU A 4 -16.55 -14.59 4.78
N ILE A 5 -15.48 -14.58 3.98
CA ILE A 5 -15.38 -13.72 2.81
C ILE A 5 -16.31 -14.27 1.71
N PRO A 6 -17.24 -13.47 1.15
CA PRO A 6 -18.12 -13.91 0.07
C PRO A 6 -17.36 -14.38 -1.18
N ARG A 7 -17.89 -15.38 -1.88
CA ARG A 7 -17.28 -15.88 -3.13
C ARG A 7 -17.05 -14.79 -4.18
N ASN A 8 -17.99 -13.85 -4.31
CA ASN A 8 -17.87 -12.73 -5.24
C ASN A 8 -16.65 -11.84 -4.93
N ASP A 9 -16.37 -11.58 -3.65
CA ASP A 9 -15.19 -10.81 -3.23
C ASP A 9 -13.91 -11.58 -3.58
N ILE A 10 -13.89 -12.91 -3.38
CA ILE A 10 -12.77 -13.76 -3.77
C ILE A 10 -12.50 -13.66 -5.29
N ASP A 11 -13.56 -13.67 -6.12
CA ASP A 11 -13.43 -13.60 -7.57
C ASP A 11 -12.95 -12.21 -8.05
N ILE A 12 -13.37 -11.13 -7.37
CA ILE A 12 -12.82 -9.78 -7.60
C ILE A 12 -11.32 -9.77 -7.31
N LEU A 13 -10.92 -10.28 -6.14
CA LEU A 13 -9.52 -10.30 -5.71
C LEU A 13 -8.63 -11.16 -6.61
N ARG A 14 -9.14 -12.30 -7.10
CA ARG A 14 -8.40 -13.16 -8.05
C ARG A 14 -8.11 -12.44 -9.36
N ARG A 15 -9.09 -11.74 -9.93
CA ARG A 15 -8.89 -10.95 -11.17
C ARG A 15 -7.86 -9.84 -10.98
N LEU A 16 -7.89 -9.16 -9.83
CA LEU A 16 -6.87 -8.16 -9.49
C LEU A 16 -5.49 -8.78 -9.29
N ALA A 17 -5.41 -9.96 -8.68
CA ALA A 17 -4.16 -10.69 -8.52
C ALA A 17 -3.58 -11.14 -9.89
N GLU A 18 -4.41 -11.61 -10.82
CA GLU A 18 -4.00 -11.93 -12.20
C GLU A 18 -3.45 -10.69 -12.93
N ARG A 19 -4.10 -9.53 -12.75
CA ARG A 19 -3.59 -8.26 -13.29
C ARG A 19 -2.23 -7.92 -12.68
N LYS A 20 -2.08 -8.06 -11.36
CA LYS A 20 -0.80 -7.84 -10.67
C LYS A 20 0.31 -8.77 -11.19
N VAL A 21 0.02 -10.05 -11.42
CA VAL A 21 0.98 -11.00 -12.01
C VAL A 21 1.36 -10.60 -13.43
N THR A 22 0.41 -10.11 -14.22
CA THR A 22 0.68 -9.58 -15.57
C THR A 22 1.68 -8.42 -15.50
N ILE A 23 1.42 -7.45 -14.62
CA ILE A 23 2.31 -6.30 -14.39
C ILE A 23 3.68 -6.74 -13.85
N ALA A 24 3.72 -7.72 -12.93
CA ALA A 24 4.97 -8.20 -12.35
C ALA A 24 5.95 -8.76 -13.40
N ASN A 25 5.42 -9.26 -14.51
CA ASN A 25 6.14 -9.79 -15.66
C ASN A 25 6.26 -8.81 -16.85
N ASP A 26 5.72 -7.59 -16.72
CA ASP A 26 5.83 -6.56 -17.75
C ASP A 26 7.31 -6.15 -17.94
N PRO A 27 7.80 -6.00 -19.19
CA PRO A 27 9.19 -5.61 -19.45
C PRO A 27 9.65 -4.36 -18.70
N VAL A 28 8.77 -3.36 -18.53
CA VAL A 28 9.09 -2.12 -17.80
C VAL A 28 9.28 -2.41 -16.31
N ASN A 29 8.47 -3.30 -15.74
CA ASN A 29 8.63 -3.70 -14.34
C ASN A 29 9.92 -4.51 -14.12
N LEU A 30 10.26 -5.39 -15.07
CA LEU A 30 11.51 -6.16 -15.05
C LEU A 30 12.73 -5.25 -15.16
N GLU A 31 12.68 -4.24 -16.04
CA GLU A 31 13.72 -3.22 -16.17
C GLU A 31 13.91 -2.45 -14.86
N ARG A 32 12.82 -1.97 -14.24
CA ARG A 32 12.87 -1.28 -12.94
C ARG A 32 13.52 -2.14 -11.87
N ARG A 33 13.17 -3.43 -11.79
CA ARG A 33 13.77 -4.37 -10.84
C ARG A 33 15.28 -4.48 -11.04
N GLN A 34 15.73 -4.63 -12.28
CA GLN A 34 17.17 -4.69 -12.58
C GLN A 34 17.88 -3.36 -12.28
N ALA A 35 17.24 -2.23 -12.55
CA ALA A 35 17.78 -0.92 -12.23
C ALA A 35 17.96 -0.73 -10.71
N TRP A 36 17.04 -1.25 -9.89
CA TRP A 36 17.20 -1.26 -8.42
C TRP A 36 18.38 -2.11 -7.96
N TYR A 37 18.55 -3.32 -8.49
CA TYR A 37 19.73 -4.14 -8.16
C TYR A 37 21.03 -3.48 -8.58
N ARG A 38 21.05 -2.81 -9.74
CA ARG A 38 22.21 -2.05 -10.19
C ARG A 38 22.52 -0.84 -9.31
N LEU A 39 21.50 -0.14 -8.82
CA LEU A 39 21.67 0.94 -7.85
C LEU A 39 22.32 0.43 -6.56
N ASP A 40 21.88 -0.72 -6.05
CA ASP A 40 22.47 -1.36 -4.86
C ASP A 40 23.95 -1.67 -5.05
N THR A 41 24.36 -2.06 -6.27
CA THR A 41 25.77 -2.29 -6.62
C THR A 41 26.56 -1.03 -7.01
N GLY A 42 25.93 0.15 -7.00
CA GLY A 42 26.59 1.43 -7.34
C GLY A 42 26.75 1.72 -8.85
N ASP A 43 26.08 0.97 -9.72
CA ASP A 43 26.11 1.14 -11.19
C ASP A 43 24.71 1.46 -11.72
N ALA A 44 23.98 2.38 -11.08
CA ALA A 44 22.62 2.72 -11.55
C ALA A 44 22.66 3.36 -12.95
N PRO A 45 21.81 2.93 -13.91
CA PRO A 45 21.79 3.51 -15.26
C PRO A 45 21.20 4.93 -15.28
N ARG A 46 20.44 5.27 -14.23
CA ARG A 46 19.72 6.54 -14.06
C ARG A 46 19.35 6.70 -12.58
N PRO A 47 18.97 7.92 -12.14
CA PRO A 47 18.32 8.09 -10.86
C PRO A 47 17.05 7.23 -10.74
N MET A 48 16.91 6.57 -9.60
CA MET A 48 15.70 5.82 -9.23
C MET A 48 14.77 6.72 -8.44
N ILE A 49 13.49 6.71 -8.78
CA ILE A 49 12.47 7.61 -8.20
C ILE A 49 11.37 6.80 -7.55
N LEU A 50 11.14 7.05 -6.25
CA LEU A 50 9.97 6.58 -5.53
C LEU A 50 9.14 7.77 -5.09
N ALA A 51 7.90 7.85 -5.58
CA ALA A 51 6.97 8.89 -5.18
C ALA A 51 6.15 8.41 -3.96
N GLU A 52 6.58 8.80 -2.76
CA GLU A 52 5.91 8.39 -1.52
C GLU A 52 4.68 9.28 -1.23
N SER A 53 3.48 8.70 -1.35
CA SER A 53 2.22 9.41 -1.08
C SER A 53 1.67 9.21 0.33
N ALA A 54 2.29 8.34 1.14
CA ALA A 54 1.78 7.97 2.46
C ALA A 54 1.73 9.14 3.46
N GLY A 55 2.62 10.13 3.30
CA GLY A 55 2.63 11.36 4.11
C GLY A 55 1.61 12.41 3.67
N VAL A 56 0.97 12.23 2.50
CA VAL A 56 -0.05 13.15 1.99
C VAL A 56 -1.38 12.81 2.65
N ARG A 57 -1.79 13.64 3.62
CA ARG A 57 -3.01 13.46 4.41
C ARG A 57 -4.19 14.30 3.90
N ASP A 58 -3.98 15.10 2.86
CA ASP A 58 -5.05 15.85 2.20
C ASP A 58 -5.92 14.97 1.28
N ALA A 59 -7.09 15.48 0.89
CA ALA A 59 -8.04 14.78 0.05
C ALA A 59 -7.59 14.61 -1.42
N ARG A 60 -6.49 15.23 -1.84
CA ARG A 60 -5.93 15.18 -3.21
C ARG A 60 -4.73 14.24 -3.30
N ARG A 61 -4.56 13.34 -2.32
CA ARG A 61 -3.52 12.32 -2.33
C ARG A 61 -3.54 11.52 -3.65
N PRO A 62 -2.39 11.36 -4.33
CA PRO A 62 -2.30 10.49 -5.50
C PRO A 62 -2.53 9.02 -5.10
N ALA A 63 -3.67 8.48 -5.55
CA ALA A 63 -4.15 7.13 -5.27
C ALA A 63 -5.19 6.68 -6.30
N TYR A 64 -5.54 5.40 -6.26
CA TYR A 64 -6.74 4.92 -6.95
C TYR A 64 -8.01 5.49 -6.28
N GLU A 65 -8.83 6.21 -7.05
CA GLU A 65 -10.08 6.84 -6.58
C GLU A 65 -11.36 6.12 -7.02
N GLY A 66 -11.23 5.01 -7.76
CA GLY A 66 -12.38 4.27 -8.25
C GLY A 66 -13.16 3.54 -7.14
N PRO A 67 -14.43 3.17 -7.40
CA PRO A 67 -15.23 2.45 -6.42
C PRO A 67 -14.64 1.06 -6.13
N LEU A 68 -14.72 0.64 -4.87
CA LEU A 68 -14.38 -0.71 -4.42
C LEU A 68 -15.64 -1.58 -4.43
N GLN A 69 -15.52 -2.78 -5.01
CA GLN A 69 -16.61 -3.72 -5.26
C GLN A 69 -16.76 -4.77 -4.14
N CYS A 70 -15.70 -5.07 -3.38
CA CYS A 70 -15.77 -6.01 -2.28
C CYS A 70 -16.64 -5.47 -1.14
N GLN A 71 -17.38 -6.39 -0.51
CA GLN A 71 -18.29 -6.08 0.59
C GLN A 71 -17.66 -6.40 1.94
N HIS A 72 -16.90 -7.48 2.05
CA HIS A 72 -16.24 -7.88 3.28
C HIS A 72 -15.12 -6.88 3.65
N PRO A 73 -15.04 -6.39 4.90
CA PRO A 73 -14.08 -5.37 5.29
C PRO A 73 -12.63 -5.70 4.97
N GLU A 74 -12.18 -6.93 5.24
CA GLU A 74 -10.80 -7.35 4.92
C GLU A 74 -10.58 -7.51 3.41
N ALA A 75 -11.58 -7.98 2.66
CA ALA A 75 -11.47 -8.12 1.21
C ALA A 75 -11.37 -6.75 0.54
N ARG A 76 -12.16 -5.78 1.02
CA ARG A 76 -12.13 -4.39 0.57
C ARG A 76 -10.78 -3.71 0.84
N ARG A 77 -10.12 -4.02 1.96
CA ARG A 77 -8.74 -3.55 2.23
C ARG A 77 -7.74 -4.12 1.23
N LEU A 78 -7.84 -5.42 0.93
CA LEU A 78 -6.97 -6.06 -0.04
C LEU A 78 -7.22 -5.55 -1.47
N GLU A 79 -8.49 -5.37 -1.84
CA GLU A 79 -8.89 -4.76 -3.12
C GLU A 79 -8.29 -3.37 -3.27
N HIS A 80 -8.43 -2.52 -2.26
CA HIS A 80 -7.85 -1.17 -2.27
C HIS A 80 -6.33 -1.22 -2.42
N ALA A 81 -5.64 -2.13 -1.73
CA ALA A 81 -4.19 -2.28 -1.84
C ALA A 81 -3.76 -2.70 -3.26
N LEU A 82 -4.41 -3.72 -3.84
CA LEU A 82 -4.15 -4.19 -5.21
C LEU A 82 -4.43 -3.10 -6.25
N GLN A 83 -5.57 -2.40 -6.13
CA GLN A 83 -5.93 -1.32 -7.04
C GLN A 83 -4.94 -0.16 -6.99
N ASN A 84 -4.45 0.20 -5.80
CA ASN A 84 -3.45 1.26 -5.67
C ASN A 84 -2.10 0.86 -6.28
N GLU A 85 -1.68 -0.40 -6.14
CA GLU A 85 -0.44 -0.90 -6.74
C GLU A 85 -0.52 -0.95 -8.27
N ILE A 86 -1.66 -1.41 -8.81
CA ILE A 86 -1.96 -1.37 -10.25
C ILE A 86 -1.97 0.08 -10.75
N TRP A 87 -2.68 0.96 -10.06
CA TRP A 87 -2.75 2.38 -10.40
C TRP A 87 -1.36 3.04 -10.37
N ARG A 88 -0.53 2.71 -9.38
CA ARG A 88 0.85 3.21 -9.27
C ARG A 88 1.66 2.83 -10.51
N PHE A 89 1.57 1.57 -10.95
CA PHE A 89 2.26 1.11 -12.14
C PHE A 89 1.75 1.82 -13.42
N GLU A 90 0.44 1.94 -13.57
CA GLU A 90 -0.19 2.41 -14.81
C GLU A 90 -0.21 3.94 -14.97
N HIS A 91 -0.34 4.68 -13.86
CA HIS A 91 -0.57 6.13 -13.85
C HIS A 91 0.57 6.90 -13.19
N LEU A 92 0.97 6.55 -11.96
CA LEU A 92 2.07 7.25 -11.27
C LEU A 92 3.42 7.01 -11.97
N ARG A 93 3.63 5.77 -12.43
CA ARG A 93 4.79 5.33 -13.23
C ARG A 93 6.14 5.65 -12.62
N ASP A 94 6.22 5.72 -11.30
CA ASP A 94 7.50 5.76 -10.60
C ASP A 94 8.24 4.42 -10.73
N ASP A 95 9.40 4.29 -10.10
CA ASP A 95 10.23 3.10 -10.22
C ASP A 95 9.84 1.97 -9.27
N HIS A 96 8.65 2.02 -8.69
CA HIS A 96 8.19 0.93 -7.84
C HIS A 96 8.10 -0.39 -8.61
N VAL A 97 8.65 -1.44 -8.01
CA VAL A 97 8.60 -2.80 -8.54
C VAL A 97 7.36 -3.48 -7.99
N VAL A 98 6.50 -3.94 -8.90
CA VAL A 98 5.37 -4.80 -8.56
C VAL A 98 5.85 -6.24 -8.51
N GLU A 99 5.64 -6.91 -7.38
CA GLU A 99 6.02 -8.31 -7.17
C GLU A 99 4.82 -9.24 -7.31
N PRO A 100 4.98 -10.51 -7.75
CA PRO A 100 3.88 -11.45 -7.90
C PRO A 100 3.46 -12.09 -6.56
N VAL A 101 3.49 -11.33 -5.47
CA VAL A 101 3.18 -11.78 -4.11
C VAL A 101 2.26 -10.80 -3.39
N ILE A 102 1.47 -11.31 -2.46
CA ILE A 102 0.65 -10.51 -1.54
C ILE A 102 1.21 -10.68 -0.14
N ASN A 103 1.67 -9.58 0.46
CA ASN A 103 2.22 -9.59 1.81
C ASN A 103 1.09 -9.58 2.83
N VAL A 104 0.90 -10.70 3.53
CA VAL A 104 -0.06 -10.82 4.63
C VAL A 104 0.64 -10.46 5.93
N LYS A 105 0.16 -9.40 6.60
CA LYS A 105 0.72 -8.95 7.87
C LYS A 105 0.25 -9.83 9.02
N TRP A 106 1.07 -9.89 10.06
CA TRP A 106 0.73 -10.52 11.34
C TRP A 106 -0.50 -9.85 11.96
N SER A 107 -1.40 -10.66 12.54
CA SER A 107 -2.46 -10.15 13.41
C SER A 107 -1.87 -9.95 14.80
N VAL A 108 -1.52 -8.70 15.11
CA VAL A 108 -0.88 -8.33 16.37
C VAL A 108 -1.78 -7.35 17.12
N SER A 109 -1.95 -7.59 18.42
CA SER A 109 -2.56 -6.67 19.36
C SER A 109 -1.60 -6.43 20.53
N ALA A 110 -1.47 -5.20 20.97
CA ALA A 110 -0.74 -4.85 22.18
C ALA A 110 -1.71 -4.26 23.20
N SER A 111 -1.54 -4.62 24.48
CA SER A 111 -2.17 -3.90 25.59
C SER A 111 -1.46 -2.57 25.85
N ASP A 112 -2.08 -1.71 26.65
CA ASP A 112 -1.44 -0.51 27.22
C ASP A 112 -0.52 -0.83 28.41
N TYR A 113 -0.44 -2.11 28.82
CA TYR A 113 0.31 -2.56 30.00
C TYR A 113 -0.10 -1.82 31.29
N GLY A 114 -1.33 -1.30 31.35
CA GLY A 114 -1.84 -0.50 32.46
C GLY A 114 -1.33 0.95 32.48
N VAL A 115 -0.73 1.44 31.39
CA VAL A 115 -0.16 2.79 31.29
C VAL A 115 -0.81 3.56 30.15
N THR A 116 -1.57 4.60 30.49
CA THR A 116 -2.22 5.47 29.49
C THR A 116 -1.22 6.47 28.93
N SER A 117 -0.98 6.44 27.61
CA SER A 117 -0.26 7.51 26.91
C SER A 117 -1.23 8.62 26.51
N ILE A 118 -1.02 9.83 27.03
CA ILE A 118 -1.77 11.02 26.60
C ILE A 118 -1.06 11.61 25.39
N GLN A 119 -1.75 11.62 24.25
CA GLN A 119 -1.27 12.25 23.03
C GLN A 119 -2.00 13.57 22.80
N HIS A 120 -1.23 14.63 22.58
CA HIS A 120 -1.74 15.94 22.24
C HIS A 120 -1.58 16.17 20.73
N GLN A 121 -2.67 16.58 20.09
CA GLN A 121 -2.71 16.98 18.68
C GLN A 121 -3.49 18.29 18.58
N THR A 122 -3.19 19.10 17.56
CA THR A 122 -3.97 20.32 17.31
C THR A 122 -5.37 19.97 16.81
N ASP A 123 -6.38 20.66 17.31
CA ASP A 123 -7.77 20.45 16.89
C ASP A 123 -7.93 20.67 15.38
N GLY A 124 -8.57 19.71 14.71
CA GLY A 124 -8.74 19.73 13.25
C GLY A 124 -7.45 19.48 12.45
N ALA A 125 -6.35 19.08 13.10
CA ALA A 125 -5.10 18.78 12.39
C ALA A 125 -5.24 17.55 11.50
N ILE A 126 -5.09 17.79 10.20
CA ILE A 126 -4.94 16.75 9.17
C ILE A 126 -3.47 16.26 9.13
N LEU A 127 -2.55 16.86 9.89
CA LEU A 127 -1.12 16.56 9.88
C LEU A 127 -0.72 15.58 11.01
N GLY A 128 0.44 14.92 10.86
CA GLY A 128 0.87 13.83 11.76
C GLY A 128 1.68 14.25 13.00
N ALA A 129 1.90 15.56 13.22
CA ALA A 129 2.66 16.04 14.36
C ALA A 129 1.86 15.86 15.66
N ARG A 130 2.49 15.29 16.68
CA ARG A 130 1.91 15.05 18.01
C ARG A 130 3.00 15.18 19.08
N SER A 131 2.62 15.66 20.26
CA SER A 131 3.42 15.50 21.48
C SER A 131 2.74 14.46 22.38
N TRP A 132 3.50 13.91 23.32
CA TRP A 132 2.97 12.98 24.30
C TRP A 132 3.57 13.28 25.67
N ASP A 133 2.79 13.03 26.72
CA ASP A 133 3.30 13.04 28.08
C ASP A 133 3.91 11.66 28.38
N PRO A 134 5.20 11.58 28.76
CA PRO A 134 5.77 10.32 29.20
C PRO A 134 5.13 9.89 30.53
N PRO A 135 4.95 8.57 30.75
CA PRO A 135 4.41 8.06 32.01
C PRO A 135 5.37 8.24 33.19
#